data_AF-A0A7Z0N007-F1
#
_entry.id   AF-A0A7Z0N007-F1
#
_cell.length_a   1.000
_cell.length_b   1.000
_cell.length_c   1.000
_cell.angle_alpha   90.00
_cell.angle_beta   90.00
_cell.angle_gamma   90.00
#
_symmetry.space_group_name_H-M   'P 1'
#
loop_
_entity.id
_entity.type
_entity.pdbx_description
1 polymer ?
#
loop_
_entity_poly.entity_id
_entity_poly.type
_entity_poly.pdbx_seq_one_letter_code
_entity_poly.pdbx_strand_id
1 'polypeptide(L)'
;MNIIGIAFGKRFDKKWWHIDEDGYGITPSSQYFDDHPVFGGIADEEINGQFMDRVPAFYYRSGTIQTGGLAGKKGLWISPEPADGFVRHPAFMHHGAPMDQFWLGKFQGIDDNGCLGSKPGRMPFTNIDFNDMKKAAALNGDGWMLWSVYHLAAIQMLALIEHGTPDLASIVGAGYVDGDGVRQVSDELVVQAAYRGITGLWGNVWQMVQGLETNGAREWRVWDKGGRQELIDTGIAAPDNGWFHRRQRKAGADFDLGAVFLPKKTRDEQGDSGFGDYAWAWSGGEVAYHGGNWSRGADAGLFGLHVDGAASHAGSGIGGRLAKV
;
A
#
# COMPACT_ATOMS: atom_id res chain seq x y z
N MET A 1 -22.37 -14.08 -3.15
CA MET A 1 -21.50 -13.00 -3.68
C MET A 1 -20.08 -13.31 -3.25
N ASN A 2 -19.06 -12.90 -4.02
CA ASN A 2 -17.66 -13.11 -3.64
C ASN A 2 -17.17 -11.99 -2.71
N ILE A 3 -17.95 -11.70 -1.67
CA ILE A 3 -17.56 -10.71 -0.66
C ILE A 3 -16.79 -11.43 0.43
N ILE A 4 -15.60 -10.93 0.74
CA ILE A 4 -14.76 -11.43 1.82
C ILE A 4 -14.13 -10.26 2.55
N GLY A 5 -13.87 -10.44 3.84
CA GLY A 5 -13.17 -9.47 4.62
C GLY A 5 -12.29 -10.07 5.70
N ILE A 6 -11.77 -9.16 6.50
CA ILE A 6 -11.00 -9.46 7.69
C ILE A 6 -11.58 -8.70 8.89
N ALA A 7 -11.73 -9.39 10.02
CA ALA A 7 -12.07 -8.80 11.30
C ALA A 7 -10.82 -8.63 12.17
N PHE A 8 -10.83 -7.59 13.00
CA PHE A 8 -9.79 -7.33 13.99
C PHE A 8 -10.35 -6.67 15.27
N GLY A 9 -9.71 -6.97 16.40
CA GLY A 9 -10.21 -6.64 17.74
C GLY A 9 -10.23 -5.15 18.11
N LYS A 10 -11.11 -4.77 19.06
CA LYS A 10 -11.12 -3.46 19.75
C LYS A 10 -9.99 -3.35 20.80
N ARG A 11 -9.72 -4.45 21.50
CA ARG A 11 -8.51 -4.72 22.29
C ARG A 11 -7.64 -5.59 21.39
N PHE A 12 -6.40 -5.19 21.15
CA PHE A 12 -5.56 -5.88 20.20
C PHE A 12 -5.07 -7.17 20.85
N ASP A 13 -5.77 -8.28 20.58
CA ASP A 13 -5.39 -9.63 20.96
C ASP A 13 -4.53 -10.30 19.88
N LYS A 14 -3.97 -9.50 18.95
CA LYS A 14 -3.21 -9.93 17.76
C LYS A 14 -3.95 -10.89 16.84
N LYS A 15 -5.25 -11.09 17.05
CA LYS A 15 -6.03 -12.07 16.30
C LYS A 15 -6.80 -11.39 15.18
N TRP A 16 -6.70 -12.01 14.02
CA TRP A 16 -7.35 -11.62 12.78
C TRP A 16 -8.22 -12.80 12.34
N TRP A 17 -9.37 -12.51 11.74
CA TRP A 17 -10.31 -13.53 11.28
C TRP A 17 -10.76 -13.21 9.87
N HIS A 18 -10.66 -14.15 8.94
CA HIS A 18 -11.43 -14.05 7.71
C HIS A 18 -12.92 -14.07 8.03
N ILE A 19 -13.67 -13.23 7.33
CA ILE A 19 -15.11 -13.08 7.53
C ILE A 19 -15.85 -13.05 6.19
N ASP A 20 -17.08 -13.55 6.19
CA ASP A 20 -18.02 -13.38 5.08
C ASP A 20 -18.65 -11.97 5.06
N GLU A 21 -19.61 -11.76 4.17
CA GLU A 21 -20.29 -10.47 3.96
C GLU A 21 -21.03 -9.93 5.20
N ASP A 22 -21.52 -10.84 6.04
CA ASP A 22 -22.26 -10.56 7.27
C ASP A 22 -21.35 -10.41 8.49
N GLY A 23 -20.07 -10.78 8.36
CA GLY A 23 -19.07 -10.69 9.41
C GLY A 23 -18.94 -11.95 10.27
N TYR A 24 -19.46 -13.09 9.82
CA TYR A 24 -19.21 -14.38 10.45
C TYR A 24 -17.82 -14.89 10.07
N GLY A 25 -17.14 -15.51 11.03
CA GLY A 25 -15.82 -16.09 10.81
C GLY A 25 -15.86 -17.26 9.83
N ILE A 26 -14.95 -17.25 8.87
CA ILE A 26 -14.78 -18.31 7.85
C ILE A 26 -13.31 -18.73 7.75
N THR A 27 -13.05 -19.82 7.02
CA THR A 27 -11.69 -20.29 6.72
C THR A 27 -11.59 -20.52 5.21
N PRO A 28 -11.24 -19.50 4.42
CA PRO A 28 -11.08 -19.65 2.97
C PRO A 28 -9.88 -20.56 2.66
N SER A 29 -9.97 -21.35 1.59
CA SER A 29 -8.84 -22.09 1.05
C SER A 29 -7.97 -21.20 0.16
N SER A 30 -6.73 -21.60 -0.15
CA SER A 30 -5.93 -20.92 -1.17
C SER A 30 -6.65 -20.87 -2.52
N GLN A 31 -7.30 -21.97 -2.92
CA GLN A 31 -8.10 -22.05 -4.14
C GLN A 31 -9.23 -21.01 -4.17
N TYR A 32 -9.84 -20.68 -3.03
CA TYR A 32 -10.85 -19.63 -2.98
C TYR A 32 -10.28 -18.30 -3.46
N PHE A 33 -9.08 -17.92 -3.01
CA PHE A 33 -8.44 -16.68 -3.45
C PHE A 33 -8.01 -16.75 -4.91
N ASP A 34 -7.52 -17.90 -5.37
CA ASP A 34 -7.11 -18.08 -6.77
C ASP A 34 -8.29 -18.03 -7.74
N ASP A 35 -9.48 -18.48 -7.33
CA ASP A 35 -10.71 -18.40 -8.12
C ASP A 35 -11.45 -17.06 -7.94
N HIS A 36 -11.07 -16.26 -6.94
CA HIS A 36 -11.75 -15.01 -6.63
C HIS A 36 -11.43 -13.93 -7.69
N PRO A 37 -12.43 -13.24 -8.28
CA PRO A 37 -12.21 -12.34 -9.42
C PRO A 37 -11.17 -11.23 -9.20
N VAL A 38 -11.08 -10.70 -7.97
CA VAL A 38 -10.08 -9.68 -7.60
C VAL A 38 -8.69 -10.29 -7.39
N PHE A 39 -8.54 -11.24 -6.45
CA PHE A 39 -7.25 -11.83 -6.08
C PHE A 39 -6.64 -12.68 -7.21
N GLY A 40 -7.40 -13.62 -7.75
CA GLY A 40 -7.02 -14.43 -8.91
C GLY A 40 -6.93 -13.64 -10.20
N GLY A 41 -7.53 -12.45 -10.24
CA GLY A 41 -7.43 -11.52 -11.36
C GLY A 41 -6.14 -10.70 -11.39
N ILE A 42 -5.31 -10.73 -10.33
CA ILE A 42 -3.98 -10.11 -10.38
C ILE A 42 -3.07 -10.99 -11.25
N ALA A 43 -2.48 -10.40 -12.29
CA ALA A 43 -1.72 -11.15 -13.27
C ALA A 43 -0.54 -10.35 -13.84
N ASP A 44 0.57 -11.07 -14.07
CA ASP A 44 1.74 -10.58 -14.79
C ASP A 44 1.36 -10.17 -16.22
N GLU A 45 1.75 -8.98 -16.64
CA GLU A 45 1.61 -8.46 -18.00
C GLU A 45 2.87 -7.69 -18.41
N GLU A 46 3.16 -7.67 -19.71
CA GLU A 46 4.22 -6.83 -20.28
C GLU A 46 3.60 -5.68 -21.06
N ILE A 47 3.92 -4.44 -20.69
CA ILE A 47 3.44 -3.24 -21.37
C ILE A 47 4.63 -2.40 -21.78
N ASN A 48 4.81 -2.21 -23.10
CA ASN A 48 5.91 -1.44 -23.68
C ASN A 48 7.30 -1.89 -23.14
N GLY A 49 7.50 -3.19 -22.95
CA GLY A 49 8.74 -3.76 -22.41
C GLY A 49 8.91 -3.64 -20.89
N GLN A 50 7.91 -3.12 -20.17
CA GLN A 50 7.92 -3.09 -18.70
C GLN A 50 7.16 -4.30 -18.15
N PHE A 51 7.72 -4.93 -17.13
CA PHE A 51 7.10 -6.02 -16.39
C PHE A 51 6.16 -5.43 -15.34
N MET A 52 4.88 -5.68 -15.50
CA MET A 52 3.81 -5.11 -14.70
C MET A 52 2.91 -6.21 -14.15
N ASP A 53 2.15 -5.89 -13.12
CA ASP A 53 1.06 -6.69 -12.58
C ASP A 53 -0.24 -5.91 -12.75
N ARG A 54 -1.19 -6.45 -13.51
CA ARG A 54 -2.54 -5.90 -13.62
C ARG A 54 -3.28 -6.16 -12.31
N VAL A 55 -3.91 -5.13 -11.75
CA VAL A 55 -4.75 -5.22 -10.54
C VAL A 55 -6.19 -4.87 -10.91
N PRO A 56 -7.15 -5.81 -10.84
CA PRO A 56 -8.55 -5.53 -11.12
C PRO A 56 -9.18 -4.59 -10.11
N ALA A 57 -10.14 -3.79 -10.57
CA ALA A 57 -10.96 -2.95 -9.71
C ALA A 57 -11.73 -3.76 -8.68
N PHE A 58 -11.85 -3.19 -7.49
CA PHE A 58 -12.69 -3.70 -6.43
C PHE A 58 -13.32 -2.57 -5.63
N TYR A 59 -14.36 -2.94 -4.89
CA TYR A 59 -15.03 -2.07 -3.95
C TYR A 59 -14.66 -2.50 -2.53
N TYR A 60 -14.60 -1.56 -1.60
CA TYR A 60 -14.31 -1.86 -0.20
C TYR A 60 -15.35 -1.26 0.72
N ARG A 61 -15.43 -1.83 1.92
CA ARG A 61 -16.24 -1.33 3.03
C ARG A 61 -15.46 -1.50 4.31
N SER A 62 -15.51 -0.50 5.20
CA SER A 62 -15.05 -0.67 6.57
C SER A 62 -16.14 -0.32 7.56
N GLY A 63 -16.24 -1.11 8.62
CA GLY A 63 -17.33 -0.96 9.58
C GLY A 63 -17.07 -1.63 10.92
N THR A 64 -18.12 -1.67 11.71
CA THR A 64 -18.22 -2.56 12.87
C THR A 64 -19.14 -3.72 12.49
N ILE A 65 -18.72 -4.93 12.85
CA ILE A 65 -19.54 -6.14 12.69
C ILE A 65 -20.72 -6.03 13.65
N GLN A 66 -21.94 -6.22 13.16
CA GLN A 66 -23.17 -5.95 13.91
C GLN A 66 -23.65 -7.16 14.72
N THR A 67 -23.49 -8.37 14.18
CA THR A 67 -24.07 -9.60 14.72
C THR A 67 -23.02 -10.72 14.83
N GLY A 68 -23.42 -11.86 15.39
CA GLY A 68 -22.56 -13.05 15.48
C GLY A 68 -21.43 -12.96 16.53
N GLY A 69 -20.56 -13.98 16.53
CA GLY A 69 -19.48 -14.13 17.53
C GLY A 69 -18.38 -13.06 17.45
N LEU A 70 -18.34 -12.29 16.36
CA LEU A 70 -17.39 -11.19 16.15
C LEU A 70 -18.05 -9.81 16.28
N ALA A 71 -19.31 -9.73 16.73
CA ALA A 71 -20.03 -8.47 16.93
C ALA A 71 -19.21 -7.45 17.74
N GLY A 72 -19.23 -6.19 17.31
CA GLY A 72 -18.49 -5.09 17.93
C GLY A 72 -17.02 -4.98 17.52
N LYS A 73 -16.43 -6.00 16.87
CA LYS A 73 -15.11 -5.90 16.23
C LYS A 73 -15.16 -5.02 15.00
N LYS A 74 -13.99 -4.62 14.51
CA LYS A 74 -13.87 -3.86 13.26
C LYS A 74 -13.69 -4.82 12.10
N GLY A 75 -14.28 -4.49 10.96
CA GLY A 75 -14.14 -5.23 9.72
C GLY A 75 -13.67 -4.35 8.57
N LEU A 76 -12.99 -4.99 7.63
CA LEU A 76 -12.64 -4.47 6.32
C LEU A 76 -12.98 -5.55 5.30
N TRP A 77 -13.82 -5.22 4.34
CA TRP A 77 -14.29 -6.14 3.29
C TRP A 77 -13.94 -5.60 1.93
N ILE A 78 -13.81 -6.50 0.96
CA ILE A 78 -13.85 -6.19 -0.46
C ILE A 78 -15.04 -6.88 -1.14
N SER A 79 -15.41 -6.34 -2.31
CA SER A 79 -16.34 -6.92 -3.25
C SER A 79 -15.81 -6.73 -4.67
N PRO A 80 -15.87 -7.74 -5.56
CA PRO A 80 -15.55 -7.54 -6.98
C PRO A 80 -16.56 -6.62 -7.67
N GLU A 81 -17.81 -6.60 -7.19
CA GLU A 81 -18.93 -5.89 -7.79
C GLU A 81 -19.48 -4.81 -6.86
N PRO A 82 -20.20 -3.79 -7.39
CA PRO A 82 -20.95 -2.87 -6.56
C PRO A 82 -21.89 -3.61 -5.60
N ALA A 83 -21.86 -3.23 -4.32
CA ALA A 83 -22.70 -3.82 -3.28
C ALA A 83 -23.06 -2.77 -2.23
N ASP A 84 -24.11 -3.02 -1.45
CA ASP A 84 -24.63 -2.07 -0.48
C ASP A 84 -23.60 -1.71 0.60
N GLY A 85 -23.33 -0.40 0.71
CA GLY A 85 -22.35 0.15 1.63
C GLY A 85 -20.88 -0.05 1.21
N PHE A 86 -20.63 -0.61 0.03
CA PHE A 86 -19.31 -0.67 -0.58
C PHE A 86 -19.11 0.52 -1.52
N VAL A 87 -17.87 1.03 -1.57
CA VAL A 87 -17.47 2.10 -2.48
C VAL A 87 -16.26 1.64 -3.30
N ARG A 88 -16.13 2.09 -4.55
CA ARG A 88 -14.99 1.74 -5.40
C ARG A 88 -13.71 2.25 -4.73
N HIS A 89 -12.66 1.43 -4.70
CA HIS A 89 -11.41 1.84 -4.09
C HIS A 89 -10.78 2.99 -4.92
N PRO A 90 -10.26 4.08 -4.30
CA PRO A 90 -9.78 5.26 -5.04
C PRO A 90 -8.63 4.99 -6.01
N ALA A 91 -7.93 3.86 -5.87
CA ALA A 91 -6.93 3.40 -6.85
C ALA A 91 -7.50 3.19 -8.26
N PHE A 92 -8.82 3.02 -8.36
CA PHE A 92 -9.55 2.75 -9.59
C PHE A 92 -10.36 3.97 -10.05
N MET A 93 -9.85 5.16 -9.73
CA MET A 93 -10.42 6.44 -10.17
C MET A 93 -9.31 7.26 -10.84
N HIS A 94 -9.59 7.82 -12.01
CA HIS A 94 -8.65 8.67 -12.74
C HIS A 94 -9.41 9.80 -13.44
N HIS A 95 -9.02 11.04 -13.17
CA HIS A 95 -9.68 12.25 -13.67
C HIS A 95 -11.21 12.28 -13.47
N GLY A 96 -11.69 11.78 -12.33
CA GLY A 96 -13.13 11.74 -12.02
C GLY A 96 -13.88 10.55 -12.62
N ALA A 97 -13.22 9.71 -13.41
CA ALA A 97 -13.82 8.54 -14.04
C ALA A 97 -13.38 7.23 -13.36
N PRO A 98 -14.25 6.22 -13.27
CA PRO A 98 -13.87 4.90 -12.80
C PRO A 98 -12.99 4.18 -13.82
N MET A 99 -12.03 3.39 -13.33
CA MET A 99 -11.19 2.48 -14.10
C MET A 99 -11.42 1.05 -13.66
N ASP A 100 -11.39 0.09 -14.57
CA ASP A 100 -11.61 -1.32 -14.20
C ASP A 100 -10.33 -2.05 -13.76
N GLN A 101 -9.19 -1.39 -13.87
CA GLN A 101 -7.89 -1.90 -13.42
C GLN A 101 -6.84 -0.77 -13.38
N PHE A 102 -5.72 -1.05 -12.76
CA PHE A 102 -4.45 -0.36 -12.99
C PHE A 102 -3.34 -1.41 -13.14
N TRP A 103 -2.14 -0.97 -13.51
CA TRP A 103 -0.95 -1.81 -13.55
C TRP A 103 0.10 -1.25 -12.62
N LEU A 104 0.75 -2.13 -11.86
CA LEU A 104 1.87 -1.77 -10.99
C LEU A 104 3.14 -2.45 -11.48
N GLY A 105 4.28 -1.76 -11.42
CA GLY A 105 5.56 -2.36 -11.75
C GLY A 105 5.81 -3.59 -10.89
N LYS A 106 6.09 -4.73 -11.53
CA LYS A 106 6.40 -5.99 -10.86
C LYS A 106 7.59 -5.86 -9.92
N PHE A 107 8.60 -5.11 -10.34
CA PHE A 107 9.81 -4.85 -9.57
C PHE A 107 9.80 -3.45 -8.97
N GLN A 108 10.68 -3.21 -8.01
CA GLN A 108 11.06 -1.84 -7.65
C GLN A 108 11.56 -1.11 -8.90
N GLY A 109 11.32 0.20 -8.96
CA GLY A 109 11.60 1.00 -10.14
C GLY A 109 13.08 1.05 -10.47
N ILE A 110 13.41 0.95 -11.75
CA ILE A 110 14.77 0.98 -12.29
C ILE A 110 14.95 2.15 -13.26
N ASP A 111 16.20 2.52 -13.54
CA ASP A 111 16.51 3.47 -14.61
C ASP A 111 16.47 2.76 -15.97
N ASP A 112 15.48 3.09 -16.78
CA ASP A 112 15.28 2.61 -18.14
C ASP A 112 15.54 3.73 -19.15
N ASN A 113 16.80 4.16 -19.22
CA ASN A 113 17.28 5.22 -20.11
C ASN A 113 16.68 6.60 -19.79
N GLY A 114 16.66 6.96 -18.50
CA GLY A 114 16.11 8.21 -17.98
C GLY A 114 14.63 8.14 -17.60
N CYS A 115 13.94 7.06 -17.98
CA CYS A 115 12.57 6.77 -17.58
C CYS A 115 12.55 5.87 -16.35
N LEU A 116 11.53 6.02 -15.49
CA LEU A 116 11.26 5.02 -14.45
C LEU A 116 10.71 3.76 -15.13
N GLY A 117 11.40 2.64 -14.98
CA GLY A 117 11.02 1.34 -15.55
C GLY A 117 10.79 0.26 -14.49
N SER A 118 10.36 -0.93 -14.93
CA SER A 118 10.22 -2.15 -14.12
C SER A 118 10.72 -3.35 -14.93
N LYS A 119 11.97 -3.75 -14.69
CA LYS A 119 12.65 -4.86 -15.40
C LYS A 119 13.58 -5.62 -14.44
N PRO A 120 13.72 -6.95 -14.57
CA PRO A 120 14.60 -7.73 -13.72
C PRO A 120 16.09 -7.45 -14.03
N GLY A 121 16.98 -7.86 -13.11
CA GLY A 121 18.44 -7.85 -13.32
C GLY A 121 19.09 -6.46 -13.31
N ARG A 122 18.38 -5.44 -12.81
CA ARG A 122 18.84 -4.05 -12.79
C ARG A 122 18.84 -3.50 -11.36
N MET A 123 19.67 -2.49 -11.11
CA MET A 123 19.66 -1.78 -9.83
C MET A 123 18.47 -0.82 -9.77
N PRO A 124 17.84 -0.63 -8.59
CA PRO A 124 16.81 0.37 -8.39
C PRO A 124 17.27 1.77 -8.81
N PHE A 125 16.33 2.56 -9.35
CA PHE A 125 16.56 3.97 -9.67
C PHE A 125 16.60 4.78 -8.37
N THR A 126 17.80 5.13 -7.94
CA THR A 126 18.07 5.82 -6.67
C THR A 126 18.89 7.09 -6.90
N ASN A 127 19.15 7.86 -5.84
CA ASN A 127 19.82 9.18 -5.92
C ASN A 127 19.08 10.18 -6.83
N ILE A 128 17.76 10.09 -6.84
CA ILE A 128 16.85 10.99 -7.54
C ILE A 128 15.82 11.47 -6.51
N ASP A 129 15.40 12.73 -6.61
CA ASP A 129 14.42 13.30 -5.68
C ASP A 129 12.98 12.95 -6.09
N PHE A 130 12.03 13.27 -5.21
CA PHE A 130 10.63 12.90 -5.40
C PHE A 130 10.08 13.50 -6.70
N ASN A 131 10.33 14.78 -6.97
CA ASN A 131 9.77 15.47 -8.12
C ASN A 131 10.35 14.96 -9.44
N ASP A 132 11.66 14.70 -9.48
CA ASP A 132 12.32 14.15 -10.65
C ASP A 132 11.93 12.68 -10.89
N MET A 133 11.69 11.90 -9.84
CA MET A 133 11.12 10.55 -9.97
C MET A 133 9.72 10.58 -10.62
N LYS A 134 8.86 11.56 -10.27
CA LYS A 134 7.56 11.73 -10.94
C LYS A 134 7.72 12.01 -12.44
N LYS A 135 8.65 12.90 -12.79
CA LYS A 135 8.94 13.26 -14.18
C LYS A 135 9.47 12.03 -14.94
N ALA A 136 10.42 11.29 -14.36
CA ALA A 136 10.97 10.08 -14.95
C ALA A 136 9.90 9.03 -15.25
N ALA A 137 8.89 8.89 -14.39
CA ALA A 137 7.75 8.01 -14.66
C ALA A 137 6.89 8.51 -15.82
N ALA A 138 6.57 9.80 -15.85
CA ALA A 138 5.75 10.42 -16.90
C ALA A 138 6.42 10.40 -18.28
N LEU A 139 7.75 10.29 -18.37
CA LEU A 139 8.46 10.14 -19.65
C LEU A 139 8.08 8.87 -20.42
N ASN A 140 7.48 7.87 -19.77
CA ASN A 140 6.92 6.69 -20.45
C ASN A 140 5.65 7.00 -21.27
N GLY A 141 5.07 8.20 -21.13
CA GLY A 141 3.90 8.68 -21.86
C GLY A 141 2.60 8.63 -21.07
N ASP A 142 1.48 8.76 -21.77
CA ASP A 142 0.15 8.90 -21.15
C ASP A 142 -0.23 7.71 -20.24
N GLY A 143 -0.78 8.04 -19.08
CA GLY A 143 -1.19 7.08 -18.03
C GLY A 143 -0.04 6.53 -17.19
N TRP A 144 1.23 6.76 -17.55
CA TRP A 144 2.36 6.32 -16.73
C TRP A 144 2.67 7.31 -15.61
N MET A 145 2.89 6.78 -14.42
CA MET A 145 3.14 7.60 -13.24
C MET A 145 3.98 6.85 -12.21
N LEU A 146 4.59 7.60 -11.28
CA LEU A 146 5.07 7.00 -10.04
C LEU A 146 3.84 6.53 -9.26
N TRP A 147 3.88 5.33 -8.69
CA TRP A 147 2.75 4.79 -7.94
C TRP A 147 2.29 5.69 -6.79
N SER A 148 1.02 5.55 -6.42
CA SER A 148 0.34 6.41 -5.46
C SER A 148 0.01 5.68 -4.16
N VAL A 149 -0.37 6.44 -3.13
CA VAL A 149 -0.84 5.92 -1.84
C VAL A 149 -2.07 5.03 -2.02
N TYR A 150 -2.86 5.28 -3.06
CA TYR A 150 -4.01 4.44 -3.38
C TYR A 150 -3.61 3.13 -4.05
N HIS A 151 -2.62 3.11 -4.94
CA HIS A 151 -2.07 1.85 -5.46
C HIS A 151 -1.51 1.00 -4.32
N LEU A 152 -0.69 1.60 -3.45
CA LEU A 152 -0.16 0.92 -2.27
C LEU A 152 -1.28 0.39 -1.37
N ALA A 153 -2.27 1.23 -1.04
CA ALA A 153 -3.36 0.84 -0.17
C ALA A 153 -4.24 -0.29 -0.74
N ALA A 154 -4.41 -0.34 -2.06
CA ALA A 154 -5.08 -1.45 -2.71
C ALA A 154 -4.33 -2.77 -2.47
N ILE A 155 -3.00 -2.78 -2.70
CA ILE A 155 -2.16 -3.95 -2.45
C ILE A 155 -2.17 -4.35 -0.96
N GLN A 156 -2.01 -3.39 -0.07
CA GLN A 156 -2.07 -3.61 1.38
C GLN A 156 -3.40 -4.23 1.82
N MET A 157 -4.52 -3.76 1.27
CA MET A 157 -5.86 -4.27 1.60
C MET A 157 -6.03 -5.71 1.13
N LEU A 158 -5.67 -6.00 -0.11
CA LEU A 158 -5.79 -7.34 -0.68
C LEU A 158 -4.89 -8.32 0.07
N ALA A 159 -3.62 -7.98 0.27
CA ALA A 159 -2.68 -8.88 0.94
C ALA A 159 -3.08 -9.15 2.41
N LEU A 160 -3.59 -8.14 3.12
CA LEU A 160 -4.11 -8.30 4.49
C LEU A 160 -5.31 -9.25 4.54
N ILE A 161 -6.26 -9.10 3.61
CA ILE A 161 -7.44 -9.95 3.56
C ILE A 161 -7.07 -11.36 3.13
N GLU A 162 -6.19 -11.53 2.14
CA GLU A 162 -5.78 -12.84 1.65
C GLU A 162 -5.05 -13.65 2.74
N HIS A 163 -3.98 -13.10 3.31
CA HIS A 163 -3.17 -13.80 4.29
C HIS A 163 -3.77 -13.78 5.70
N GLY A 164 -4.77 -12.93 5.94
CA GLY A 164 -5.42 -12.82 7.24
C GLY A 164 -4.49 -12.37 8.37
N THR A 165 -3.41 -11.66 8.04
CA THR A 165 -2.44 -11.12 8.97
C THR A 165 -1.77 -9.89 8.36
N PRO A 166 -1.40 -8.86 9.15
CA PRO A 166 -0.56 -7.78 8.67
C PRO A 166 0.93 -8.17 8.65
N ASP A 167 1.33 -9.23 9.36
CA ASP A 167 2.70 -9.73 9.39
C ASP A 167 2.97 -10.61 8.16
N LEU A 168 3.06 -9.98 7.00
CA LEU A 168 3.38 -10.67 5.75
C LEU A 168 4.81 -11.18 5.70
N ALA A 169 5.74 -10.54 6.41
CA ALA A 169 7.12 -10.98 6.51
C ALA A 169 7.23 -12.41 7.07
N SER A 170 6.36 -12.78 8.01
CA SER A 170 6.27 -14.17 8.52
C SER A 170 5.78 -15.20 7.50
N ILE A 171 5.13 -14.74 6.42
CA ILE A 171 4.50 -15.60 5.40
C ILE A 171 5.39 -15.73 4.17
N VAL A 172 5.88 -14.62 3.63
CA VAL A 172 6.61 -14.59 2.34
C VAL A 172 8.12 -14.35 2.50
N GLY A 173 8.57 -14.02 3.72
CA GLY A 173 9.96 -13.71 4.04
C GLY A 173 10.15 -12.23 4.39
N ALA A 174 11.22 -11.93 5.12
CA ALA A 174 11.50 -10.58 5.60
C ALA A 174 11.82 -9.58 4.48
N GLY A 175 12.15 -10.06 3.28
CA GLY A 175 12.74 -9.23 2.24
C GLY A 175 14.16 -8.84 2.58
N TYR A 176 14.71 -7.89 1.84
CA TYR A 176 16.07 -7.42 2.06
C TYR A 176 16.08 -6.17 2.96
N VAL A 177 16.04 -6.38 4.28
CA VAL A 177 15.89 -5.30 5.29
C VAL A 177 17.07 -5.18 6.27
N ASP A 178 17.96 -6.18 6.29
CA ASP A 178 19.16 -6.28 7.14
C ASP A 178 20.42 -6.49 6.29
N GLY A 179 20.72 -5.52 5.44
CA GLY A 179 21.82 -5.50 4.50
C GLY A 179 22.74 -4.29 4.67
N ASP A 180 23.63 -4.11 3.70
CA ASP A 180 24.71 -3.12 3.70
C ASP A 180 24.74 -2.23 2.46
N GLY A 181 23.76 -2.37 1.57
CA GLY A 181 23.62 -1.57 0.36
C GLY A 181 22.59 -2.13 -0.61
N VAL A 182 22.22 -1.33 -1.61
CA VAL A 182 21.24 -1.68 -2.64
C VAL A 182 21.59 -3.00 -3.35
N ARG A 183 20.57 -3.83 -3.59
CA ARG A 183 20.63 -5.01 -4.45
C ARG A 183 19.79 -4.83 -5.70
N GLN A 184 20.05 -5.67 -6.71
CA GLN A 184 19.24 -5.72 -7.92
C GLN A 184 17.77 -6.04 -7.56
N VAL A 185 16.85 -5.48 -8.33
CA VAL A 185 15.41 -5.59 -8.03
C VAL A 185 14.85 -7.01 -8.13
N SER A 186 15.57 -7.91 -8.80
CA SER A 186 15.25 -9.34 -8.92
C SER A 186 16.21 -10.24 -8.12
N ASP A 187 16.98 -9.68 -7.18
CA ASP A 187 17.79 -10.47 -6.24
C ASP A 187 16.88 -11.34 -5.36
N GLU A 188 17.34 -12.55 -5.05
CA GLU A 188 16.56 -13.55 -4.32
C GLU A 188 16.02 -13.06 -2.96
N LEU A 189 16.75 -12.19 -2.26
CA LEU A 189 16.29 -11.61 -1.00
C LEU A 189 15.27 -10.48 -1.23
N VAL A 190 15.43 -9.70 -2.30
CA VAL A 190 14.52 -8.60 -2.64
C VAL A 190 13.16 -9.15 -3.07
N VAL A 191 13.15 -10.24 -3.85
CA VAL A 191 11.91 -10.83 -4.37
C VAL A 191 11.11 -11.61 -3.33
N GLN A 192 11.64 -11.87 -2.13
CA GLN A 192 10.86 -12.45 -1.03
C GLN A 192 9.72 -11.56 -0.57
N ALA A 193 9.94 -10.23 -0.57
CA ALA A 193 8.93 -9.24 -0.19
C ALA A 193 7.88 -9.09 -1.30
N ALA A 194 7.04 -10.10 -1.47
CA ALA A 194 6.17 -10.23 -2.62
C ALA A 194 4.72 -10.54 -2.28
N TYR A 195 3.83 -10.10 -3.17
CA TYR A 195 2.41 -10.42 -3.14
C TYR A 195 1.89 -10.50 -4.57
N ARG A 196 1.32 -11.66 -4.95
CA ARG A 196 0.64 -11.89 -6.24
C ARG A 196 1.45 -11.37 -7.44
N GLY A 197 2.72 -11.75 -7.55
CA GLY A 197 3.60 -11.37 -8.67
C GLY A 197 4.44 -10.10 -8.41
N ILE A 198 3.91 -9.15 -7.64
CA ILE A 198 4.59 -7.89 -7.29
C ILE A 198 5.66 -8.17 -6.24
N THR A 199 6.92 -7.82 -6.53
CA THR A 199 8.11 -8.13 -5.72
C THR A 199 8.81 -6.87 -5.20
N GLY A 200 9.59 -7.01 -4.13
CA GLY A 200 10.29 -5.89 -3.49
C GLY A 200 9.32 -4.84 -2.93
N LEU A 201 8.15 -5.27 -2.44
CA LEU A 201 7.12 -4.39 -1.89
C LEU A 201 7.63 -3.61 -0.68
N TRP A 202 8.56 -4.18 0.09
CA TRP A 202 9.27 -3.53 1.18
C TRP A 202 10.76 -3.97 1.17
N GLY A 203 11.59 -3.27 1.94
CA GLY A 203 13.03 -3.48 1.95
C GLY A 203 13.72 -3.08 0.65
N ASN A 204 15.04 -3.34 0.58
CA ASN A 204 15.96 -2.86 -0.43
C ASN A 204 16.02 -1.33 -0.50
N VAL A 205 15.02 -0.66 -1.07
CA VAL A 205 14.95 0.80 -1.10
C VAL A 205 13.61 1.27 -0.57
N TRP A 206 13.62 2.42 0.12
CA TRP A 206 12.39 3.19 0.32
C TRP A 206 11.77 3.50 -1.03
N GLN A 207 10.45 3.40 -1.12
CA GLN A 207 9.74 3.70 -2.35
C GLN A 207 8.93 4.97 -2.15
N MET A 208 9.21 5.99 -2.97
CA MET A 208 8.43 7.23 -3.04
C MET A 208 7.01 6.92 -3.49
N VAL A 209 6.01 7.46 -2.78
CA VAL A 209 4.59 7.20 -3.03
C VAL A 209 3.85 8.54 -3.15
N GLN A 210 3.25 8.80 -4.31
CA GLN A 210 2.52 10.05 -4.54
C GLN A 210 1.17 10.09 -3.79
N GLY A 211 0.65 11.29 -3.58
CA GLY A 211 -0.72 11.49 -3.10
C GLY A 211 -0.92 11.38 -1.60
N LEU A 212 0.16 11.39 -0.82
CA LEU A 212 0.14 11.50 0.62
C LEU A 212 1.24 12.45 1.08
N GLU A 213 0.87 13.43 1.89
CA GLU A 213 1.77 14.39 2.52
C GLU A 213 1.31 14.71 3.95
N THR A 214 2.15 15.36 4.73
CA THR A 214 1.71 16.13 5.92
C THR A 214 1.68 17.62 5.62
N ASN A 215 0.87 18.40 6.32
CA ASN A 215 0.95 19.86 6.29
C ASN A 215 1.84 20.40 7.44
N GLY A 216 1.94 21.74 7.55
CA GLY A 216 2.74 22.40 8.60
C GLY A 216 2.26 22.11 10.04
N ALA A 217 1.06 21.58 10.23
CA ALA A 217 0.51 21.15 11.52
C ALA A 217 0.65 19.63 11.75
N ARG A 218 1.38 18.90 10.89
CA ARG A 218 1.46 17.43 10.88
C ARG A 218 0.08 16.79 10.75
N GLU A 219 -0.79 17.36 9.92
CA GLU A 219 -2.05 16.74 9.54
C GLU A 219 -1.92 16.10 8.17
N TRP A 220 -2.62 14.98 7.97
CA TRP A 220 -2.62 14.27 6.70
C TRP A 220 -3.22 15.14 5.61
N ARG A 221 -2.52 15.20 4.48
CA ARG A 221 -3.04 15.60 3.17
C ARG A 221 -3.01 14.38 2.27
N VAL A 222 -4.14 14.04 1.68
CA VAL A 222 -4.26 12.88 0.79
C VAL A 222 -4.92 13.32 -0.50
N TRP A 223 -4.60 12.68 -1.61
CA TRP A 223 -5.33 12.93 -2.86
C TRP A 223 -6.84 12.77 -2.69
N ASP A 224 -7.60 13.42 -3.55
CA ASP A 224 -9.04 13.25 -3.61
C ASP A 224 -9.41 11.81 -3.99
N LYS A 225 -10.50 11.31 -3.42
CA LYS A 225 -11.00 9.96 -3.71
C LYS A 225 -11.58 9.81 -5.13
N GLY A 226 -11.76 10.93 -5.84
CA GLY A 226 -12.28 10.97 -7.21
C GLY A 226 -11.20 10.82 -8.28
N GLY A 227 -9.92 10.69 -7.89
CA GLY A 227 -8.82 10.46 -8.82
C GLY A 227 -8.41 11.69 -9.64
N ARG A 228 -8.75 12.91 -9.20
CA ARG A 228 -8.26 14.16 -9.82
C ARG A 228 -6.81 14.48 -9.44
N GLN A 229 -6.24 13.73 -8.49
CA GLN A 229 -4.88 13.89 -7.97
C GLN A 229 -4.67 15.23 -7.26
N GLU A 230 -5.75 15.75 -6.64
CA GLU A 230 -5.73 16.99 -5.87
C GLU A 230 -5.49 16.67 -4.38
N LEU A 231 -4.48 17.27 -3.75
CA LEU A 231 -4.24 17.08 -2.31
C LEU A 231 -5.31 17.78 -1.49
N ILE A 232 -5.98 17.03 -0.63
CA ILE A 232 -7.03 17.49 0.29
C ILE A 232 -6.49 17.55 1.71
N ASP A 233 -6.57 18.72 2.33
CA ASP A 233 -6.35 18.87 3.78
C ASP A 233 -7.45 18.16 4.56
N THR A 234 -7.06 17.14 5.32
CA THR A 234 -8.03 16.29 6.03
C THR A 234 -8.43 16.86 7.40
N GLY A 235 -7.63 17.77 7.97
CA GLY A 235 -7.75 18.24 9.35
C GLY A 235 -7.53 17.14 10.40
N ILE A 236 -6.78 16.09 10.03
CA ILE A 236 -6.54 14.93 10.89
C ILE A 236 -5.05 14.82 11.18
N ALA A 237 -4.69 15.06 12.44
CA ALA A 237 -3.33 14.91 12.92
C ALA A 237 -2.78 13.49 12.70
N ALA A 238 -1.54 13.43 12.21
CA ALA A 238 -0.71 12.25 12.20
C ALA A 238 -0.01 12.07 13.57
N PRO A 239 0.11 10.83 14.08
CA PRO A 239 1.06 10.52 15.14
C PRO A 239 2.48 10.92 14.72
N ASP A 240 3.32 11.27 15.69
CA ASP A 240 4.72 11.65 15.42
C ASP A 240 5.52 10.48 14.86
N ASN A 241 5.64 9.42 15.64
CA ASN A 241 6.24 8.16 15.22
C ASN A 241 5.77 7.00 16.08
N GLY A 242 6.20 5.79 15.72
CA GLY A 242 6.04 4.57 16.50
C GLY A 242 5.44 3.42 15.72
N TRP A 243 5.30 2.27 16.37
CA TRP A 243 4.80 1.04 15.78
C TRP A 243 3.31 1.13 15.47
N PHE A 244 2.93 0.89 14.22
CA PHE A 244 1.59 1.12 13.71
C PHE A 244 0.56 0.22 14.41
N HIS A 245 -0.35 0.83 15.19
CA HIS A 245 -1.30 0.11 16.04
C HIS A 245 -2.76 0.20 15.63
N ARG A 246 -3.24 1.35 15.18
CA ARG A 246 -4.63 1.49 14.70
C ARG A 246 -4.66 2.39 13.49
N ARG A 247 -5.39 1.98 12.45
CA ARG A 247 -5.56 2.78 11.24
C ARG A 247 -6.60 3.88 11.37
N GLN A 248 -6.40 4.96 10.62
CA GLN A 248 -7.42 5.99 10.35
C GLN A 248 -8.55 5.40 9.51
N ARG A 249 -9.74 5.97 9.71
CA ARG A 249 -11.00 5.60 9.02
C ARG A 249 -11.95 6.79 8.88
N LYS A 250 -11.44 8.00 9.11
CA LYS A 250 -12.24 9.21 8.94
C LYS A 250 -12.36 9.48 7.45
N ALA A 251 -13.53 9.89 7.03
CA ALA A 251 -13.82 10.30 5.66
C ALA A 251 -14.45 11.69 5.67
N GLY A 252 -14.25 12.42 4.58
CA GLY A 252 -14.89 13.70 4.28
C GLY A 252 -15.59 13.65 2.93
N ALA A 253 -16.00 14.82 2.44
CA ALA A 253 -16.62 14.95 1.12
C ALA A 253 -15.71 14.38 0.02
N ASP A 254 -14.44 14.81 0.02
CA ASP A 254 -13.48 14.51 -1.05
C ASP A 254 -12.37 13.52 -0.67
N PHE A 255 -12.24 13.12 0.59
CA PHE A 255 -11.24 12.14 1.03
C PHE A 255 -11.85 10.98 1.80
N ASP A 256 -11.18 9.82 1.79
CA ASP A 256 -11.48 8.70 2.69
C ASP A 256 -10.18 8.07 3.22
N LEU A 257 -9.85 8.32 4.49
CA LEU A 257 -8.70 7.69 5.14
C LEU A 257 -8.95 6.22 5.51
N GLY A 258 -10.18 5.73 5.35
CA GLY A 258 -10.54 4.33 5.47
C GLY A 258 -10.09 3.48 4.29
N ALA A 259 -9.81 4.10 3.13
CA ALA A 259 -9.24 3.47 1.94
C ALA A 259 -7.74 3.19 2.09
N VAL A 260 -7.03 4.00 2.89
CA VAL A 260 -5.57 3.96 3.05
C VAL A 260 -5.16 3.44 4.43
N PHE A 261 -3.93 2.96 4.57
CA PHE A 261 -3.40 2.45 5.83
C PHE A 261 -2.53 3.49 6.54
N LEU A 262 -3.17 4.53 7.07
CA LEU A 262 -2.48 5.57 7.85
C LEU A 262 -2.63 5.33 9.36
N PRO A 263 -1.60 5.57 10.18
CA PRO A 263 -1.70 5.44 11.62
C PRO A 263 -2.61 6.53 12.22
N LYS A 264 -3.60 6.07 12.97
CA LYS A 264 -4.34 6.86 13.97
C LYS A 264 -3.66 6.82 15.34
N LYS A 265 -3.03 5.68 15.65
CA LYS A 265 -2.34 5.44 16.91
C LYS A 265 -1.13 4.55 16.67
N THR A 266 -0.03 4.89 17.32
CA THR A 266 1.22 4.12 17.38
C THR A 266 1.47 3.55 18.78
N ARG A 267 2.52 2.76 18.93
CA ARG A 267 3.04 2.19 20.18
C ARG A 267 4.56 2.34 20.24
N ASP A 268 5.11 2.32 21.43
CA ASP A 268 6.55 2.41 21.64
C ASP A 268 7.24 1.04 21.44
N GLU A 269 6.51 -0.05 21.71
CA GLU A 269 6.98 -1.42 21.54
C GLU A 269 6.33 -2.12 20.33
N GLN A 270 7.13 -2.78 19.50
CA GLN A 270 6.65 -3.56 18.34
C GLN A 270 5.68 -4.66 18.76
N GLY A 271 5.95 -5.27 19.91
CA GLY A 271 5.12 -6.31 20.50
C GLY A 271 3.68 -5.85 20.79
N ASP A 272 3.43 -4.56 20.92
CA ASP A 272 2.10 -3.99 21.13
C ASP A 272 1.44 -3.45 19.85
N SER A 273 2.18 -3.46 18.75
CA SER A 273 1.75 -2.94 17.46
C SER A 273 0.58 -3.75 16.90
N GLY A 274 -0.16 -3.11 16.01
CA GLY A 274 -1.31 -3.65 15.32
C GLY A 274 -0.94 -4.29 13.99
N PHE A 275 0.04 -3.70 13.33
CA PHE A 275 0.43 -3.99 11.95
C PHE A 275 1.89 -4.47 11.83
N GLY A 276 2.65 -4.53 12.92
CA GLY A 276 4.04 -5.02 12.91
C GLY A 276 5.09 -3.96 12.55
N ASP A 277 4.72 -3.00 11.71
CA ASP A 277 5.69 -2.09 11.07
C ASP A 277 5.71 -0.69 11.69
N TYR A 278 6.78 0.05 11.41
CA TYR A 278 6.99 1.39 11.96
C TYR A 278 6.36 2.47 11.09
N ALA A 279 5.89 3.54 11.74
CA ALA A 279 5.41 4.72 11.05
C ALA A 279 6.04 6.00 11.59
N TRP A 280 6.28 6.96 10.71
CA TRP A 280 6.79 8.29 11.03
C TRP A 280 6.00 9.36 10.26
N ALA A 281 5.70 10.48 10.89
CA ALA A 281 5.20 11.67 10.23
C ALA A 281 5.81 12.94 10.85
N TRP A 282 6.15 13.92 10.01
CA TRP A 282 6.73 15.19 10.47
C TRP A 282 5.86 16.40 10.10
N SER A 283 6.04 17.51 10.81
CA SER A 283 5.43 18.81 10.46
C SER A 283 6.37 19.60 9.54
N GLY A 284 6.14 19.54 8.23
CA GLY A 284 7.03 20.22 7.28
C GLY A 284 6.56 20.33 5.83
N GLY A 285 5.43 19.73 5.47
CA GLY A 285 5.10 19.55 4.06
C GLY A 285 5.76 18.30 3.47
N GLU A 286 5.98 17.26 4.28
CA GLU A 286 6.77 16.10 3.89
C GLU A 286 5.98 15.13 3.01
N VAL A 287 6.71 14.40 2.17
CA VAL A 287 6.15 13.42 1.21
C VAL A 287 6.34 11.99 1.74
N ALA A 288 5.60 11.04 1.15
CA ALA A 288 5.56 9.68 1.62
C ALA A 288 6.61 8.76 1.00
N TYR A 289 7.24 7.97 1.86
CA TYR A 289 8.16 6.88 1.56
C TYR A 289 7.66 5.59 2.22
N HIS A 290 7.56 4.52 1.43
CA HIS A 290 7.01 3.25 1.88
C HIS A 290 8.07 2.15 1.96
N GLY A 291 7.87 1.25 2.93
CA GLY A 291 8.41 -0.11 2.91
C GLY A 291 9.78 -0.28 3.57
N GLY A 292 10.52 0.79 3.82
CA GLY A 292 11.88 0.67 4.35
C GLY A 292 12.93 0.31 3.31
N ASN A 293 14.18 0.68 3.58
CA ASN A 293 15.34 0.26 2.79
C ASN A 293 16.08 -0.93 3.45
N TRP A 294 17.19 -1.33 2.86
CA TRP A 294 18.03 -2.46 3.30
C TRP A 294 18.57 -2.35 4.73
N SER A 295 18.39 -1.24 5.45
CA SER A 295 18.94 -1.06 6.80
C SER A 295 17.88 -0.77 7.86
N ARG A 296 16.60 -1.05 7.58
CA ARG A 296 15.50 -0.77 8.51
C ARG A 296 15.13 -1.92 9.43
N GLY A 297 15.59 -3.13 9.13
CA GLY A 297 15.26 -4.32 9.90
C GLY A 297 13.77 -4.40 10.20
N ALA A 298 13.42 -4.45 11.48
CA ALA A 298 12.05 -4.58 11.96
C ALA A 298 11.12 -3.39 11.63
N ASP A 299 11.65 -2.22 11.30
CA ASP A 299 10.81 -1.05 10.95
C ASP A 299 10.18 -1.19 9.55
N ALA A 300 10.79 -2.00 8.69
CA ALA A 300 10.35 -2.25 7.33
C ALA A 300 9.24 -3.31 7.27
N GLY A 301 8.38 -3.17 6.27
CA GLY A 301 7.29 -4.10 6.02
C GLY A 301 6.21 -3.48 5.15
N LEU A 302 5.19 -4.27 4.83
CA LEU A 302 4.10 -3.86 3.93
C LEU A 302 3.29 -2.67 4.47
N PHE A 303 3.28 -2.42 5.77
CA PHE A 303 2.63 -1.27 6.41
C PHE A 303 3.61 -0.22 6.92
N GLY A 304 4.92 -0.39 6.66
CA GLY A 304 5.96 0.58 6.99
C GLY A 304 5.78 1.86 6.18
N LEU A 305 5.69 3.01 6.86
CA LEU A 305 5.37 4.29 6.20
C LEU A 305 6.04 5.49 6.88
N HIS A 306 6.78 6.25 6.09
CA HIS A 306 7.54 7.40 6.52
C HIS A 306 7.10 8.64 5.74
N VAL A 307 6.50 9.60 6.43
CA VAL A 307 6.07 10.91 5.87
C VAL A 307 6.83 12.02 6.59
N ASP A 308 8.16 11.91 6.54
CA ASP A 308 9.12 12.76 7.26
C ASP A 308 10.23 13.34 6.38
N GLY A 309 10.32 12.89 5.12
CA GLY A 309 11.33 13.35 4.17
C GLY A 309 10.81 14.44 3.24
N ALA A 310 11.65 15.45 2.99
CA ALA A 310 11.35 16.51 2.04
C ALA A 310 11.32 15.96 0.62
N ALA A 311 10.50 16.55 -0.26
CA ALA A 311 10.43 16.16 -1.67
C ALA A 311 11.78 16.27 -2.41
N SER A 312 12.71 17.09 -1.92
CA SER A 312 14.08 17.24 -2.44
C SER A 312 15.06 16.19 -1.91
N HIS A 313 14.64 15.32 -1.00
CA HIS A 313 15.50 14.30 -0.42
C HIS A 313 15.78 13.21 -1.46
N ALA A 314 17.06 12.96 -1.72
CA ALA A 314 17.57 11.95 -2.62
C ALA A 314 18.67 11.17 -1.91
N GLY A 315 18.71 9.86 -2.11
CA GLY A 315 19.73 9.01 -1.53
C GLY A 315 19.77 7.64 -2.19
N SER A 316 20.84 6.90 -1.92
CA SER A 316 21.05 5.55 -2.47
C SER A 316 19.99 4.56 -1.99
N GLY A 317 19.34 4.82 -0.85
CA GLY A 317 18.27 3.99 -0.28
C GLY A 317 16.86 4.41 -0.61
N ILE A 318 16.70 5.26 -1.62
CA ILE A 318 15.41 5.86 -1.95
C ILE A 318 15.20 5.76 -3.44
N GLY A 319 14.13 5.08 -3.84
CA GLY A 319 13.68 4.94 -5.22
C GLY A 319 12.17 5.07 -5.32
N GLY A 320 11.57 4.39 -6.29
CA GLY A 320 10.15 4.48 -6.59
C GLY A 320 9.65 3.21 -7.24
N ARG A 321 8.40 3.23 -7.70
CA ARG A 321 7.81 2.12 -8.47
C ARG A 321 6.91 2.68 -9.57
N LEU A 322 7.04 2.11 -10.76
CA LEU A 322 6.23 2.50 -11.90
C LEU A 322 4.78 2.04 -11.71
N ALA A 323 3.82 2.84 -12.17
CA ALA A 323 2.43 2.45 -12.32
C ALA A 323 1.90 2.94 -13.67
N LYS A 324 0.83 2.30 -14.13
CA LYS A 324 0.04 2.73 -15.27
C LYS A 324 -1.44 2.70 -14.92
N VAL A 325 -2.13 3.79 -15.26
CA VAL A 325 -3.58 3.98 -15.12
C VAL A 325 -4.21 4.25 -16.48
#